data_AF-L1IZI6-F1
#
_entry.id   AF-L1IZI6-F1
#
_cell.length_a   1.000
_cell.length_b   1.000
_cell.length_c   1.000
_cell.angle_alpha   90.00
_cell.angle_beta   90.00
_cell.angle_gamma   90.00
#
_symmetry.space_group_name_H-M   'P 1'
#
loop_
_entity.id
_entity.type
_entity.pdbx_description
1 polymer ?
#
loop_
_entity_poly.entity_id
_entity_poly.type
_entity_poly.pdbx_seq_one_letter_code
_entity_poly.pdbx_strand_id
1 'polypeptide(L)'
;MAESFVVYMEVNGRDKKTFGRKALLVGGAIAVAMLLAVALSGNDEGSGLAQKMAAMKHANAHRVKNMEKVYSRREILLKTIHEAVASLPVKAQADCARKDTYLTIQEKFQSLKANLTSEKDERVKLDDETKKDKDDAYQQWIESESAFRSAQSTRSSAVSAAEYAKGQLEKYTSALKEAEENFLKNNAPVKAEKENLAAQQQMITNIVGLIQSMTTSAAKGTSNDVRLKQVEDSVAKLEKDSLSLPAPARAQLQRLQKATTSLSDVTAATIADSLAILNEMSMEISSRIEAIDAQMAGSQEEISNNKAKKEEWMVKLVELSDTADRAKAEENSADLHRQQLGGQYEVKKSTYDDQASSLQTDLQQYDNEISAVGSVVQFVDNLVAACSA
;
A
#
# COMPACT_ATOMS: atom_id res chain seq x y z
N MET A 1 21.78 -29.94 -8.04
CA MET A 1 22.15 -29.11 -9.20
C MET A 1 21.31 -27.85 -9.16
N ALA A 2 21.92 -26.74 -8.78
CA ALA A 2 21.47 -25.37 -9.04
C ALA A 2 22.73 -24.51 -8.91
N GLU A 3 23.15 -23.93 -10.02
CA GLU A 3 24.42 -23.21 -10.19
C GLU A 3 24.34 -21.83 -9.51
N SER A 4 25.39 -21.49 -8.76
CA SER A 4 25.59 -20.16 -8.20
C SER A 4 26.34 -19.28 -9.21
N PHE A 5 25.70 -18.24 -9.73
CA PHE A 5 26.37 -17.21 -10.52
C PHE A 5 27.12 -16.27 -9.57
N VAL A 6 28.45 -16.24 -9.68
CA VAL A 6 29.31 -15.24 -9.05
C VAL A 6 29.63 -14.19 -10.10
N VAL A 7 29.22 -12.95 -9.87
CA VAL A 7 29.62 -11.80 -10.68
C VAL A 7 30.93 -11.25 -10.12
N TYR A 8 32.01 -11.35 -10.90
CA TYR A 8 33.26 -10.66 -10.64
C TYR A 8 33.18 -9.24 -11.22
N MET A 9 33.45 -8.23 -10.40
CA MET A 9 33.86 -6.92 -10.88
C MET A 9 35.29 -6.66 -10.42
N GLU A 10 36.20 -6.67 -11.39
CA GLU A 10 37.59 -6.30 -11.23
C GLU A 10 37.70 -4.78 -11.41
N VAL A 11 38.23 -4.06 -10.42
CA VAL A 11 38.65 -2.66 -10.57
C VAL A 11 40.15 -2.57 -10.31
N ASN A 12 40.85 -2.19 -11.38
CA ASN A 12 42.29 -2.05 -11.53
C ASN A 12 43.06 -1.45 -10.35
N GLY A 13 44.01 -2.25 -9.83
CA GLY A 13 45.40 -1.92 -9.51
C GLY A 13 45.77 -0.53 -8.96
N ARG A 14 46.09 -0.49 -7.65
CA ARG A 14 47.34 0.11 -7.14
C ARG A 14 47.55 -0.20 -5.65
N ASP A 15 48.74 -0.74 -5.37
CA ASP A 15 49.49 -0.93 -4.12
C ASP A 15 48.82 -0.71 -2.75
N LYS A 16 48.93 -1.75 -1.93
CA LYS A 16 48.72 -1.73 -0.48
C LYS A 16 49.72 -0.76 0.18
N LYS A 17 49.21 0.37 0.65
CA LYS A 17 49.78 1.10 1.80
C LYS A 17 48.69 1.36 2.82
N THR A 18 48.91 0.80 4.01
CA THR A 18 48.13 1.07 5.23
C THR A 18 48.05 2.57 5.49
N PHE A 19 46.85 3.14 5.37
CA PHE A 19 46.52 4.47 5.87
C PHE A 19 45.10 4.45 6.47
N GLY A 20 45.03 3.99 7.71
CA GLY A 20 43.89 4.21 8.59
C GLY A 20 43.80 5.70 8.96
N ARG A 21 43.21 6.51 8.08
CA ARG A 21 42.71 7.87 8.41
C ARG A 21 41.78 8.48 7.35
N LYS A 22 41.45 7.78 6.25
CA LYS A 22 40.62 8.34 5.17
C LYS A 22 39.24 7.70 4.99
N ALA A 23 38.93 6.56 5.62
CA ALA A 23 37.59 5.96 5.55
C ALA A 23 36.51 6.81 6.27
N LEU A 24 36.91 7.59 7.27
CA LEU A 24 36.01 8.43 8.08
C LEU A 24 35.51 9.68 7.34
N LEU A 25 36.21 10.11 6.27
CA LEU A 25 35.83 11.28 5.47
C LEU A 25 34.85 10.94 4.33
N VAL A 26 34.83 9.70 3.84
CA VAL A 26 33.94 9.30 2.73
C VAL A 26 32.55 8.93 3.23
N GLY A 27 32.44 8.24 4.37
CA GLY A 27 31.13 7.97 5.01
C GLY A 27 30.44 9.24 5.52
N GLY A 28 31.21 10.21 6.00
CA GLY A 28 30.69 11.51 6.42
C GLY A 28 30.13 12.35 5.27
N ALA A 29 30.70 12.26 4.06
CA ALA A 29 30.26 13.03 2.90
C ALA A 29 28.93 12.52 2.31
N ILE A 30 28.66 11.21 2.39
CA ILE A 30 27.41 10.61 1.89
C ILE A 30 26.22 10.94 2.82
N ALA A 31 26.43 10.89 4.14
CA ALA A 31 25.42 11.30 5.11
C ALA A 31 25.10 12.82 5.02
N VAL A 32 26.11 13.66 4.75
CA VAL A 32 25.91 15.10 4.53
C VAL A 32 25.19 15.37 3.21
N ALA A 33 25.42 14.59 2.16
CA ALA A 33 24.71 14.71 0.89
C ALA A 33 23.23 14.29 1.00
N MET A 34 22.91 13.23 1.75
CA MET A 34 21.53 12.83 2.03
C MET A 34 20.80 13.86 2.91
N LEU A 35 21.49 14.44 3.90
CA LEU A 35 20.94 15.52 4.72
C LEU A 35 20.74 16.84 3.93
N LEU A 36 21.59 17.12 2.93
CA LEU A 36 21.39 18.25 2.02
C LEU A 36 20.16 18.03 1.11
N ALA A 37 19.91 16.80 0.68
CA ALA A 37 18.73 16.47 -0.12
C ALA A 37 17.41 16.61 0.68
N VAL A 38 17.44 16.30 1.98
CA VAL A 38 16.31 16.52 2.92
C VAL A 38 16.15 17.99 3.31
N ALA A 39 17.23 18.79 3.34
CA ALA A 39 17.16 20.23 3.57
C ALA A 39 16.66 21.02 2.35
N LEU A 40 16.86 20.49 1.14
CA LEU A 40 16.38 21.09 -0.12
C LEU A 40 14.91 20.73 -0.45
N SER A 41 14.30 19.77 0.26
CA SER A 41 12.90 19.36 0.05
C SER A 41 11.84 20.18 0.82
N GLY A 42 12.23 21.34 1.36
CA GLY A 42 11.28 22.44 1.63
C GLY A 42 10.32 22.27 2.81
N ASN A 43 10.66 21.45 3.82
CA ASN A 43 9.89 21.39 5.07
C ASN A 43 10.78 21.81 6.25
N ASP A 44 10.38 22.85 6.98
CA ASP A 44 11.19 23.57 7.99
C ASP A 44 11.72 22.71 9.16
N GLU A 45 11.23 21.48 9.32
CA GLU A 45 11.66 20.54 10.36
C GLU A 45 13.01 19.86 10.09
N GLY A 46 13.48 19.82 8.83
CA GLY A 46 14.79 19.21 8.48
C GLY A 46 16.01 20.00 8.97
N SER A 47 15.85 21.31 9.19
CA SER A 47 16.94 22.22 9.59
C SER A 47 17.42 22.00 11.03
N GLY A 48 16.51 21.65 11.93
CA GLY A 48 16.81 21.40 13.35
C GLY A 48 17.58 20.10 13.57
N LEU A 49 17.30 19.07 12.77
CA LEU A 49 17.97 17.76 12.87
C LEU A 49 19.41 17.83 12.36
N ALA A 50 19.64 18.55 11.25
CA ALA A 50 20.97 18.82 10.71
C ALA A 50 21.83 19.64 11.69
N GLN A 51 21.26 20.66 12.35
CA GLN A 51 21.96 21.43 13.38
C GLN A 51 22.28 20.59 14.62
N LYS A 52 21.37 19.74 15.10
CA LYS A 52 21.60 18.86 16.25
C LYS A 52 22.66 17.78 15.96
N MET A 53 22.64 17.18 14.77
CA MET A 53 23.67 16.22 14.35
C MET A 53 25.03 16.88 14.14
N ALA A 54 25.07 18.09 13.59
CA ALA A 54 26.31 18.87 13.46
C ALA A 54 26.89 19.25 14.83
N ALA A 55 26.05 19.66 15.78
CA ALA A 55 26.44 19.96 17.15
C ALA A 55 27.00 18.72 17.87
N MET A 56 26.37 17.55 17.72
CA MET A 56 26.90 16.28 18.26
C MET A 56 28.23 15.86 17.62
N LYS A 57 28.39 15.98 16.30
CA LYS A 57 29.67 15.73 15.63
C LYS A 57 30.76 16.68 16.13
N HIS A 58 30.44 17.95 16.35
CA HIS A 58 31.39 18.93 16.89
C HIS A 58 31.79 18.59 18.33
N ALA A 59 30.85 18.16 19.17
CA ALA A 59 31.12 17.72 20.54
C ALA A 59 32.01 16.46 20.58
N ASN A 60 31.74 15.47 19.73
CA ASN A 60 32.56 14.26 19.62
C ASN A 60 33.98 14.56 19.11
N ALA A 61 34.13 15.42 18.10
CA ALA A 61 35.45 15.83 17.62
C ALA A 61 36.27 16.57 18.69
N HIS A 62 35.60 17.31 19.58
CA HIS A 62 36.25 17.99 20.71
C HIS A 62 36.68 16.99 21.80
N ARG A 63 35.90 15.93 22.06
CA ARG A 63 36.25 14.83 22.97
C ARG A 63 37.46 14.04 22.47
N VAL A 64 37.50 13.68 21.18
CA VAL A 64 38.62 12.93 20.57
C VAL A 64 39.92 13.74 20.61
N LYS A 65 39.88 15.05 20.28
CA LYS A 65 41.07 15.92 20.41
C LYS A 65 41.56 16.08 21.84
N ASN A 66 40.65 16.10 22.81
CA ASN A 66 41.02 16.13 24.22
C ASN A 66 41.66 14.81 24.66
N MET A 67 41.14 13.66 24.20
CA MET A 67 41.78 12.37 24.43
C MET A 67 43.19 12.29 23.81
N GLU A 68 43.38 12.72 22.55
CA GLU A 68 44.70 12.73 21.88
C GLU A 68 45.74 13.60 22.62
N LYS A 69 45.30 14.73 23.22
CA LYS A 69 46.13 15.55 24.11
C LYS A 69 46.42 14.90 25.47
N VAL A 70 45.50 14.11 26.00
CA VAL A 70 45.71 13.35 27.23
C VAL A 70 46.72 12.22 26.97
N TYR A 71 46.58 11.45 25.89
CA TYR A 71 47.51 10.38 25.53
C TYR A 71 48.95 10.88 25.32
N SER A 72 49.14 12.02 24.64
CA SER A 72 50.48 12.61 24.45
C SER A 72 51.12 13.11 25.76
N ARG A 73 50.35 13.72 26.66
CA ARG A 73 50.85 14.08 28.01
C ARG A 73 51.18 12.85 28.85
N ARG A 74 50.40 11.80 28.68
CA ARG A 74 50.50 10.53 29.40
C ARG A 74 51.70 9.71 28.96
N GLU A 75 52.04 9.71 27.67
CA GLU A 75 53.27 9.11 27.12
C GLU A 75 54.54 9.80 27.67
N ILE A 76 54.50 11.13 27.78
CA ILE A 76 55.59 11.90 28.42
C ILE A 76 55.70 11.55 29.90
N LEU A 77 54.58 11.48 30.62
CA LEU A 77 54.55 11.10 32.04
C LEU A 77 55.14 9.68 32.24
N LEU A 78 54.75 8.73 31.40
CA LEU A 78 55.27 7.37 31.39
C LEU A 78 56.78 7.34 31.19
N LYS A 79 57.29 8.08 30.20
CA LYS A 79 58.73 8.17 29.96
C LYS A 79 59.46 8.75 31.16
N THR A 80 58.94 9.81 31.76
CA THR A 80 59.51 10.42 32.97
C THR A 80 59.45 9.48 34.18
N ILE A 81 58.36 8.74 34.37
CA ILE A 81 58.24 7.75 35.45
C ILE A 81 59.20 6.59 35.22
N HIS A 82 59.31 6.06 34.00
CA HIS A 82 60.21 4.96 33.67
C HIS A 82 61.68 5.35 33.84
N GLU A 83 62.05 6.57 33.42
CA GLU A 83 63.38 7.14 33.64
C GLU A 83 63.64 7.39 35.13
N ALA A 84 62.64 7.87 35.87
CA ALA A 84 62.73 8.05 37.32
C ALA A 84 62.91 6.70 38.05
N VAL A 85 62.15 5.66 37.67
CA VAL A 85 62.26 4.31 38.24
C VAL A 85 63.59 3.65 37.90
N ALA A 86 64.05 3.77 36.64
CA ALA A 86 65.32 3.20 36.20
C ALA A 86 66.54 3.87 36.84
N SER A 87 66.39 5.10 37.33
CA SER A 87 67.44 5.83 38.06
C SER A 87 67.40 5.62 39.58
N LEU A 88 66.44 4.83 40.10
CA LEU A 88 66.41 4.49 41.53
C LEU A 88 67.53 3.51 41.88
N PRO A 89 68.40 3.82 42.87
CA PRO A 89 69.45 2.90 43.28
C PRO A 89 68.85 1.63 43.90
N VAL A 90 69.32 0.45 43.46
CA VAL A 90 68.92 -0.88 43.98
C VAL A 90 69.21 -1.04 45.49
N LYS A 91 70.03 -0.15 46.06
CA LYS A 91 70.25 0.03 47.50
C LYS A 91 70.41 1.51 47.83
N ALA A 92 69.34 2.30 47.74
CA ALA A 92 69.36 3.65 48.29
C ALA A 92 69.38 3.57 49.82
N GLN A 93 70.46 4.05 50.46
CA GLN A 93 70.41 4.33 51.90
C GLN A 93 69.39 5.45 52.11
N ALA A 94 68.40 5.23 52.97
CA ALA A 94 67.37 6.22 53.22
C ALA A 94 67.99 7.43 53.94
N ASP A 95 67.85 8.63 53.36
CA ASP A 95 68.26 9.88 54.01
C ASP A 95 67.12 10.35 54.91
N CYS A 96 67.21 10.00 56.20
CA CYS A 96 66.12 10.25 57.13
C CYS A 96 65.94 11.73 57.49
N ALA A 97 66.86 12.60 57.10
CA ALA A 97 66.64 14.06 57.15
C ALA A 97 65.58 14.52 56.12
N ARG A 98 65.24 13.67 55.14
CA ARG A 98 64.26 13.94 54.06
C ARG A 98 62.96 13.15 54.21
N LYS A 99 62.69 12.59 55.38
CA LYS A 99 61.49 11.76 55.64
C LYS A 99 60.19 12.43 55.19
N ASP A 100 60.00 13.72 55.49
CA ASP A 100 58.81 14.48 55.10
C ASP A 100 58.66 14.61 53.57
N THR A 101 59.80 14.66 52.85
CA THR A 101 59.80 14.66 51.38
C THR A 101 59.36 13.30 50.84
N TYR A 102 59.82 12.20 51.44
CA TYR A 102 59.38 10.85 51.05
C TYR A 102 57.89 10.65 51.31
N LEU A 103 57.37 11.12 52.45
CA LEU A 103 55.93 11.07 52.75
C LEU A 103 55.11 11.88 51.73
N THR A 104 55.55 13.09 51.38
CA THR A 104 54.88 13.91 50.35
C THR A 104 54.88 13.22 48.98
N ILE A 105 55.98 12.55 48.62
CA ILE A 105 56.09 11.80 47.36
C ILE A 105 55.15 10.59 47.39
N GLN A 106 55.14 9.85 48.51
CA GLN A 106 54.27 8.70 48.73
C GLN A 106 52.80 9.07 48.52
N GLU A 107 52.31 10.12 49.20
CA GLU A 107 50.93 10.60 49.07
C GLU A 107 50.56 10.96 47.63
N LYS A 108 51.45 11.67 46.91
CA LYS A 108 51.23 12.07 45.52
C LYS A 108 51.13 10.86 44.58
N PHE A 109 52.02 9.87 44.71
CA PHE A 109 52.00 8.69 43.85
C PHE A 109 50.86 7.72 44.22
N GLN A 110 50.46 7.64 45.50
CA GLN A 110 49.26 6.90 45.91
C GLN A 110 47.99 7.54 45.33
N SER A 111 47.87 8.87 45.38
CA SER A 111 46.76 9.60 44.76
C SER A 111 46.75 9.41 43.24
N LEU A 112 47.90 9.48 42.57
CA LEU A 112 48.00 9.22 41.14
C LEU A 112 47.56 7.79 40.78
N LYS A 113 47.98 6.78 41.56
CA LYS A 113 47.56 5.39 41.36
C LYS A 113 46.04 5.24 41.46
N ALA A 114 45.44 5.83 42.49
CA ALA A 114 43.99 5.80 42.69
C ALA A 114 43.24 6.47 41.54
N ASN A 115 43.72 7.62 41.05
CA ASN A 115 43.15 8.32 39.90
C ASN A 115 43.22 7.46 38.62
N LEU A 116 44.38 6.84 38.34
CA LEU A 116 44.53 5.96 37.18
C LEU A 116 43.60 4.74 37.23
N THR A 117 43.40 4.15 38.41
CA THR A 117 42.41 3.08 38.61
C THR A 117 41.00 3.58 38.36
N SER A 118 40.63 4.75 38.90
CA SER A 118 39.31 5.36 38.67
C SER A 118 39.05 5.66 37.20
N GLU A 119 40.02 6.26 36.49
CA GLU A 119 39.92 6.55 35.05
C GLU A 119 39.82 5.29 34.20
N LYS A 120 40.50 4.20 34.59
CA LYS A 120 40.36 2.88 33.95
C LYS A 120 38.93 2.36 34.09
N ASP A 121 38.38 2.39 35.30
CA ASP A 121 37.02 1.90 35.59
C ASP A 121 35.96 2.75 34.88
N GLU A 122 36.14 4.08 34.84
CA GLU A 122 35.29 4.99 34.08
C GLU A 122 35.33 4.69 32.57
N ARG A 123 36.48 4.30 32.03
CA ARG A 123 36.59 3.94 30.62
C ARG A 123 35.83 2.66 30.28
N VAL A 124 35.87 1.64 31.15
CA VAL A 124 35.04 0.43 30.98
C VAL A 124 33.55 0.78 31.06
N LYS A 125 33.17 1.57 32.06
CA LYS A 125 31.77 1.98 32.25
C LYS A 125 31.21 2.73 31.04
N LEU A 126 32.00 3.64 30.46
CA LEU A 126 31.62 4.38 29.27
C LEU A 126 31.42 3.47 28.04
N ASP A 127 32.26 2.44 27.87
CA ASP A 127 32.08 1.47 26.79
C ASP A 127 30.75 0.70 26.95
N ASP A 128 30.48 0.20 28.16
CA ASP A 128 29.23 -0.49 28.47
C ASP A 128 28.00 0.42 28.26
N GLU A 129 28.06 1.67 28.70
CA GLU A 129 26.99 2.66 28.50
C GLU A 129 26.75 2.94 27.00
N THR A 130 27.81 3.17 26.23
CA THR A 130 27.68 3.46 24.79
C THR A 130 27.24 2.23 23.98
N LYS A 131 27.63 1.03 24.41
CA LYS A 131 27.13 -0.23 23.85
C LYS A 131 25.64 -0.38 24.08
N LYS A 132 25.19 -0.17 25.31
CA LYS A 132 23.78 -0.22 25.67
C LYS A 132 22.96 0.79 24.86
N ASP A 133 23.42 2.03 24.80
CA ASP A 133 22.78 3.09 23.99
C ASP A 133 22.64 2.70 22.51
N LYS A 134 23.66 2.06 21.93
CA LYS A 134 23.61 1.55 20.56
C LYS A 134 22.60 0.42 20.42
N ASP A 135 22.63 -0.56 21.33
CA ASP A 135 21.75 -1.72 21.27
C ASP A 135 20.28 -1.30 21.46
N ASP A 136 19.99 -0.39 22.39
CA ASP A 136 18.66 0.18 22.61
C ASP A 136 18.16 0.96 21.37
N ALA A 137 19.02 1.79 20.76
CA ALA A 137 18.68 2.51 19.53
C ALA A 137 18.46 1.57 18.34
N TYR A 138 19.22 0.48 18.25
CA TYR A 138 19.04 -0.55 17.22
C TYR A 138 17.67 -1.23 17.35
N GLN A 139 17.26 -1.61 18.56
CA GLN A 139 15.96 -2.25 18.78
C GLN A 139 14.81 -1.33 18.36
N GLN A 140 14.84 -0.06 18.77
CA GLN A 140 13.83 0.93 18.37
C GLN A 140 13.77 1.09 16.84
N TRP A 141 14.93 1.14 16.18
CA TRP A 141 14.98 1.23 14.73
C TRP A 141 14.37 0.00 14.05
N ILE A 142 14.68 -1.22 14.50
CA ILE A 142 14.12 -2.45 13.93
C ILE A 142 12.60 -2.55 14.15
N GLU A 143 12.10 -2.13 15.32
CA GLU A 143 10.66 -2.05 15.57
C GLU A 143 9.97 -1.09 14.58
N SER A 144 10.58 0.07 14.34
CA SER A 144 10.08 1.04 13.36
C SER A 144 10.15 0.54 11.91
N GLU A 145 11.17 -0.24 11.54
CA GLU A 145 11.29 -0.89 10.24
C GLU A 145 10.16 -1.92 10.05
N SER A 146 9.80 -2.66 11.10
CA SER A 146 8.68 -3.60 11.06
C SER A 146 7.33 -2.88 10.89
N ALA A 147 7.13 -1.77 11.60
CA ALA A 147 5.95 -0.93 11.45
C ALA A 147 5.83 -0.36 10.03
N PHE A 148 6.93 0.14 9.46
CA PHE A 148 6.98 0.61 8.08
C PHE A 148 6.60 -0.48 7.07
N ARG A 149 7.14 -1.70 7.21
CA ARG A 149 6.78 -2.83 6.33
C ARG A 149 5.31 -3.20 6.41
N SER A 150 4.74 -3.15 7.62
CA SER A 150 3.32 -3.41 7.85
C SER A 150 2.44 -2.34 7.18
N ALA A 151 2.82 -1.06 7.30
CA ALA A 151 2.14 0.05 6.64
C ALA A 151 2.24 -0.06 5.10
N GLN A 152 3.41 -0.41 4.57
CA GLN A 152 3.62 -0.65 3.14
C GLN A 152 2.71 -1.77 2.60
N SER A 153 2.61 -2.90 3.33
CA SER A 153 1.70 -3.97 2.95
C SER A 153 0.24 -3.51 2.96
N THR A 154 -0.16 -2.75 3.98
CA THR A 154 -1.51 -2.20 4.10
C THR A 154 -1.85 -1.27 2.94
N ARG A 155 -0.93 -0.36 2.58
CA ARG A 155 -1.09 0.51 1.41
C ARG A 155 -1.23 -0.30 0.13
N SER A 156 -0.37 -1.29 -0.09
CA SER A 156 -0.43 -2.14 -1.29
C SER A 156 -1.81 -2.79 -1.45
N SER A 157 -2.33 -3.39 -0.37
CA SER A 157 -3.67 -3.97 -0.36
C SER A 157 -4.77 -2.94 -0.61
N ALA A 158 -4.69 -1.76 0.00
CA ALA A 158 -5.67 -0.69 -0.18
C ALA A 158 -5.69 -0.15 -1.63
N VAL A 159 -4.52 0.03 -2.25
CA VAL A 159 -4.39 0.43 -3.66
C VAL A 159 -5.02 -0.62 -4.57
N SER A 160 -4.72 -1.91 -4.37
CA SER A 160 -5.33 -2.98 -5.17
C SER A 160 -6.85 -3.05 -5.01
N ALA A 161 -7.39 -2.77 -3.81
CA ALA A 161 -8.83 -2.71 -3.59
C ALA A 161 -9.48 -1.54 -4.36
N ALA A 162 -8.85 -0.36 -4.36
CA ALA A 162 -9.31 0.79 -5.13
C ALA A 162 -9.26 0.53 -6.65
N GLU A 163 -8.18 -0.10 -7.15
CA GLU A 163 -8.07 -0.50 -8.56
C GLU A 163 -9.16 -1.51 -8.96
N TYR A 164 -9.45 -2.49 -8.10
CA TYR A 164 -10.54 -3.43 -8.33
C TYR A 164 -11.90 -2.72 -8.43
N ALA A 165 -12.18 -1.79 -7.51
CA ALA A 165 -13.42 -1.03 -7.54
C ALA A 165 -13.55 -0.16 -8.81
N LYS A 166 -12.44 0.42 -9.27
CA LYS A 166 -12.39 1.14 -10.55
C LYS A 166 -12.74 0.22 -11.72
N GLY A 167 -12.16 -0.99 -11.76
CA GLY A 167 -12.47 -1.97 -12.80
C GLY A 167 -13.95 -2.41 -12.80
N GLN A 168 -14.56 -2.57 -11.61
CA GLN A 168 -16.00 -2.85 -11.52
C GLN A 168 -16.85 -1.68 -12.01
N LEU A 169 -16.48 -0.43 -11.67
CA LEU A 169 -17.18 0.75 -12.16
C LEU A 169 -17.13 0.84 -13.69
N GLU A 170 -15.97 0.59 -14.31
CA GLU A 170 -15.79 0.59 -15.76
C GLU A 170 -16.63 -0.51 -16.43
N LYS A 171 -16.65 -1.71 -15.83
CA LYS A 171 -17.49 -2.84 -16.28
C LYS A 171 -18.97 -2.44 -16.32
N TYR A 172 -19.52 -1.92 -15.22
CA TYR A 172 -20.94 -1.56 -15.17
C TYR A 172 -21.28 -0.29 -15.96
N THR A 173 -20.33 0.61 -16.15
CA THR A 173 -20.48 1.75 -17.07
C THR A 173 -20.62 1.26 -18.51
N SER A 174 -19.79 0.30 -18.93
CA SER A 174 -19.86 -0.30 -20.26
C SER A 174 -21.14 -1.10 -20.46
N ALA A 175 -21.50 -1.94 -19.48
CA ALA A 175 -22.72 -2.75 -19.52
C ALA A 175 -24.00 -1.89 -19.56
N LEU A 176 -24.04 -0.78 -18.80
CA LEU A 176 -25.16 0.16 -18.86
C LEU A 176 -25.29 0.77 -20.25
N LYS A 177 -24.19 1.24 -20.83
CA LYS A 177 -24.19 1.83 -22.17
C LYS A 177 -24.68 0.83 -23.22
N GLU A 178 -24.18 -0.41 -23.17
CA GLU A 178 -24.61 -1.47 -24.08
C GLU A 178 -26.09 -1.82 -23.90
N ALA A 179 -26.57 -1.91 -22.66
CA ALA A 179 -27.98 -2.15 -22.36
C ALA A 179 -28.89 -1.02 -22.87
N GLU A 180 -28.49 0.25 -22.70
CA GLU A 180 -29.21 1.41 -23.23
C GLU A 180 -29.22 1.43 -24.77
N GLU A 181 -28.09 1.15 -25.41
CA GLU A 181 -27.99 1.06 -26.88
C GLU A 181 -28.85 -0.09 -27.43
N ASN A 182 -28.78 -1.27 -26.81
CA ASN A 182 -29.60 -2.43 -27.17
C ASN A 182 -31.09 -2.15 -26.97
N PHE A 183 -31.47 -1.50 -25.88
CA PHE A 183 -32.85 -1.10 -25.64
C PHE A 183 -33.31 -0.13 -26.73
N LEU A 184 -32.55 0.92 -27.04
CA LEU A 184 -32.95 1.87 -28.09
C LEU A 184 -33.08 1.20 -29.47
N LYS A 185 -32.12 0.33 -29.82
CA LYS A 185 -32.09 -0.37 -31.12
C LYS A 185 -33.23 -1.38 -31.27
N ASN A 186 -33.53 -2.13 -30.21
CA ASN A 186 -34.48 -3.24 -30.27
C ASN A 186 -35.90 -2.84 -29.87
N ASN A 187 -36.08 -1.82 -29.04
CA ASN A 187 -37.38 -1.43 -28.50
C ASN A 187 -38.26 -0.69 -29.52
N ALA A 188 -37.69 0.18 -30.36
CA ALA A 188 -38.49 0.91 -31.34
C ALA A 188 -39.22 -0.01 -32.36
N PRO A 189 -38.55 -1.03 -32.95
CA PRO A 189 -39.23 -2.02 -33.80
C PRO A 189 -40.31 -2.83 -33.07
N VAL A 190 -40.02 -3.36 -31.87
CA VAL A 190 -41.00 -4.20 -31.15
C VAL A 190 -42.17 -3.38 -30.59
N LYS A 191 -41.96 -2.10 -30.27
CA LYS A 191 -43.06 -1.19 -29.92
C LYS A 191 -43.98 -0.94 -31.11
N ALA A 192 -43.41 -0.69 -32.29
CA ALA A 192 -44.22 -0.54 -33.51
C ALA A 192 -44.95 -1.85 -33.87
N GLU A 193 -44.30 -3.00 -33.66
CA GLU A 193 -44.95 -4.31 -33.80
C GLU A 193 -46.14 -4.43 -32.84
N LYS A 194 -45.97 -4.10 -31.55
CA LYS A 194 -47.04 -4.12 -30.54
C LYS A 194 -48.24 -3.23 -30.94
N GLU A 195 -47.98 -2.01 -31.40
CA GLU A 195 -49.03 -1.07 -31.83
C GLU A 195 -49.81 -1.62 -33.04
N ASN A 196 -49.10 -2.23 -34.01
CA ASN A 196 -49.72 -2.87 -35.16
C ASN A 196 -50.57 -4.09 -34.74
N LEU A 197 -50.02 -4.97 -33.90
CA LEU A 197 -50.72 -6.14 -33.37
C LEU A 197 -51.99 -5.76 -32.60
N ALA A 198 -51.96 -4.69 -31.81
CA ALA A 198 -53.14 -4.17 -31.11
C ALA A 198 -54.22 -3.68 -32.09
N ALA A 199 -53.82 -3.00 -33.18
CA ALA A 199 -54.76 -2.58 -34.22
C ALA A 199 -55.39 -3.78 -34.95
N GLN A 200 -54.60 -4.82 -35.23
CA GLN A 200 -55.09 -6.07 -35.83
C GLN A 200 -56.05 -6.82 -34.90
N GLN A 201 -55.76 -6.83 -33.60
CA GLN A 201 -56.64 -7.42 -32.59
C GLN A 201 -58.00 -6.70 -32.50
N GLN A 202 -58.00 -5.37 -32.62
CA GLN A 202 -59.24 -4.60 -32.73
C GLN A 202 -60.03 -4.94 -34.00
N MET A 203 -59.34 -5.15 -35.13
CA MET A 203 -59.99 -5.55 -36.37
C MET A 203 -60.62 -6.95 -36.27
N ILE A 204 -59.93 -7.91 -35.65
CA ILE A 204 -60.48 -9.24 -35.35
C ILE A 204 -61.73 -9.13 -34.47
N THR A 205 -61.69 -8.27 -33.44
CA THR A 205 -62.85 -8.01 -32.56
C THR A 205 -64.05 -7.47 -33.35
N ASN A 206 -63.80 -6.55 -34.30
CA ASN A 206 -64.86 -6.02 -35.16
C ASN A 206 -65.45 -7.12 -36.08
N ILE A 207 -64.60 -7.99 -36.64
CA ILE A 207 -65.06 -9.13 -37.46
C ILE A 207 -65.91 -10.09 -36.63
N VAL A 208 -65.48 -10.42 -35.40
CA VAL A 208 -66.26 -11.25 -34.47
C VAL A 208 -67.65 -10.65 -34.22
N GLY A 209 -67.73 -9.33 -33.95
CA GLY A 209 -69.01 -8.65 -33.74
C GLY A 209 -69.92 -8.69 -34.98
N LEU A 210 -69.36 -8.51 -36.18
CA LEU A 210 -70.11 -8.63 -37.43
C LEU A 210 -70.66 -10.06 -37.61
N ILE A 211 -69.83 -11.08 -37.45
CA ILE A 211 -70.24 -12.48 -37.59
C ILE A 211 -71.29 -12.85 -36.55
N GLN A 212 -71.10 -12.47 -35.29
CA GLN A 212 -72.09 -12.72 -34.23
C GLN A 212 -73.43 -12.06 -34.55
N SER A 213 -73.43 -10.82 -35.06
CA SER A 213 -74.67 -10.14 -35.40
C SER A 213 -75.49 -10.88 -36.48
N MET A 214 -74.83 -11.62 -37.39
CA MET A 214 -75.48 -12.44 -38.42
C MET A 214 -76.33 -13.57 -37.82
N THR A 215 -76.02 -14.03 -36.60
CA THR A 215 -76.85 -15.03 -35.88
C THR A 215 -78.16 -14.46 -35.33
N THR A 216 -78.18 -13.16 -35.01
CA THR A 216 -79.31 -12.49 -34.35
C THR A 216 -80.30 -11.83 -35.32
N SER A 217 -79.96 -11.71 -36.61
CA SER A 217 -80.85 -11.09 -37.59
C SER A 217 -81.98 -12.03 -37.99
N ALA A 218 -83.20 -11.74 -37.53
CA ALA A 218 -84.43 -12.44 -37.92
C ALA A 218 -84.80 -12.25 -39.41
N ALA A 219 -84.20 -11.27 -40.09
CA ALA A 219 -84.39 -11.04 -41.53
C ALA A 219 -83.35 -11.81 -42.36
N LYS A 220 -83.69 -13.01 -42.81
CA LYS A 220 -82.95 -13.73 -43.86
C LYS A 220 -83.06 -12.94 -45.18
N GLY A 221 -82.08 -12.08 -45.47
CA GLY A 221 -82.02 -11.22 -46.64
C GLY A 221 -80.91 -10.17 -46.54
N THR A 222 -80.93 -9.19 -47.47
CA THR A 222 -79.93 -8.15 -47.81
C THR A 222 -79.04 -7.58 -46.69
N SER A 223 -79.47 -7.63 -45.42
CA SER A 223 -78.66 -7.25 -44.25
C SER A 223 -77.50 -8.21 -43.96
N ASN A 224 -77.65 -9.51 -44.21
CA ASN A 224 -76.55 -10.47 -44.01
C ASN A 224 -75.51 -10.35 -45.13
N ASP A 225 -75.94 -10.05 -46.35
CA ASP A 225 -75.03 -9.81 -47.49
C ASP A 225 -74.16 -8.57 -47.25
N VAL A 226 -74.73 -7.50 -46.69
CA VAL A 226 -73.97 -6.29 -46.32
C VAL A 226 -72.92 -6.59 -45.25
N ARG A 227 -73.27 -7.40 -44.23
CA ARG A 227 -72.34 -7.77 -43.15
C ARG A 227 -71.25 -8.72 -43.64
N LEU A 228 -71.61 -9.70 -44.49
CA LEU A 228 -70.64 -10.59 -45.13
C LEU A 228 -69.63 -9.77 -45.93
N LYS A 229 -70.08 -8.78 -46.70
CA LYS A 229 -69.19 -7.87 -47.43
C LYS A 229 -68.27 -7.07 -46.49
N GLN A 230 -68.78 -6.60 -45.34
CA GLN A 230 -67.95 -5.93 -44.33
C GLN A 230 -66.91 -6.87 -43.69
N VAL A 231 -67.25 -8.15 -43.49
CA VAL A 231 -66.32 -9.19 -43.03
C VAL A 231 -65.24 -9.42 -44.09
N GLU A 232 -65.62 -9.61 -45.35
CA GLU A 232 -64.69 -9.76 -46.49
C GLU A 232 -63.73 -8.57 -46.59
N ASP A 233 -64.23 -7.34 -46.52
CA ASP A 233 -63.43 -6.12 -46.57
C ASP A 233 -62.44 -6.03 -45.39
N SER A 234 -62.84 -6.49 -44.20
CA SER A 234 -61.99 -6.48 -43.00
C SER A 234 -60.93 -7.59 -43.06
N VAL A 235 -61.28 -8.76 -43.57
CA VAL A 235 -60.32 -9.86 -43.81
C VAL A 235 -59.29 -9.47 -44.87
N ALA A 236 -59.70 -8.79 -45.94
CA ALA A 236 -58.79 -8.27 -46.96
C ALA A 236 -57.82 -7.21 -46.40
N LYS A 237 -58.26 -6.39 -45.44
CA LYS A 237 -57.36 -5.46 -44.73
C LYS A 237 -56.35 -6.20 -43.86
N LEU A 238 -56.77 -7.21 -43.10
CA LEU A 238 -55.85 -8.06 -42.33
C LEU A 238 -54.84 -8.77 -43.22
N GLU A 239 -55.24 -9.18 -44.42
CA GLU A 239 -54.34 -9.82 -45.40
C GLU A 239 -53.24 -8.87 -45.87
N LYS A 240 -53.58 -7.61 -46.15
CA LYS A 240 -52.61 -6.59 -46.55
C LYS A 240 -51.52 -6.40 -45.49
N ASP A 241 -51.91 -6.52 -44.21
CA ASP A 241 -51.02 -6.40 -43.07
C ASP A 241 -50.55 -7.77 -42.54
N SER A 242 -50.72 -8.86 -43.31
CA SER A 242 -50.44 -10.22 -42.83
C SER A 242 -48.99 -10.43 -42.41
N LEU A 243 -48.03 -9.70 -42.98
CA LEU A 243 -46.62 -9.82 -42.64
C LEU A 243 -46.29 -9.38 -41.20
N SER A 244 -47.10 -8.53 -40.57
CA SER A 244 -46.92 -8.17 -39.16
C SER A 244 -47.59 -9.15 -38.20
N LEU A 245 -48.39 -10.10 -38.68
CA LEU A 245 -48.96 -11.14 -37.83
C LEU A 245 -47.91 -12.22 -37.45
N PRO A 246 -48.00 -12.77 -36.23
CA PRO A 246 -47.26 -13.97 -35.85
C PRO A 246 -47.50 -15.09 -36.86
N ALA A 247 -46.50 -15.95 -37.09
CA ALA A 247 -46.63 -17.04 -38.06
C ALA A 247 -47.86 -17.95 -37.81
N PRO A 248 -48.21 -18.32 -36.56
CA PRO A 248 -49.44 -19.04 -36.28
C PRO A 248 -50.69 -18.25 -36.68
N ALA A 249 -50.78 -16.97 -36.32
CA ALA A 249 -51.91 -16.11 -36.67
C ALA A 249 -52.06 -15.91 -38.20
N ARG A 250 -50.95 -15.87 -38.95
CA ARG A 250 -50.98 -15.87 -40.42
C ARG A 250 -51.59 -17.14 -41.00
N ALA A 251 -51.24 -18.31 -40.45
CA ALA A 251 -51.82 -19.58 -40.89
C ALA A 251 -53.34 -19.60 -40.62
N GLN A 252 -53.78 -19.03 -39.49
CA GLN A 252 -55.19 -18.90 -39.18
C GLN A 252 -55.91 -17.90 -40.09
N LEU A 253 -55.27 -16.79 -40.48
CA LEU A 253 -55.82 -15.85 -41.45
C LEU A 253 -56.13 -16.53 -42.80
N GLN A 254 -55.25 -17.44 -43.26
CA GLN A 254 -55.51 -18.23 -44.48
C GLN A 254 -56.69 -19.19 -44.33
N ARG A 255 -56.90 -19.75 -43.13
CA ARG A 255 -58.10 -20.56 -42.84
C ARG A 255 -59.34 -19.69 -42.80
N LEU A 256 -59.25 -18.50 -42.21
CA LEU A 256 -60.33 -17.54 -42.14
C LEU A 256 -60.78 -17.12 -43.55
N GLN A 257 -59.85 -16.82 -44.45
CA GLN A 257 -60.16 -16.49 -45.86
C GLN A 257 -61.03 -17.56 -46.53
N LYS A 258 -60.67 -18.84 -46.34
CA LYS A 258 -61.46 -19.97 -46.88
C LYS A 258 -62.84 -20.08 -46.21
N ALA A 259 -62.87 -19.89 -44.89
CA ALA A 259 -64.10 -19.94 -44.11
C ALA A 259 -65.05 -18.78 -44.46
N THR A 260 -64.54 -17.59 -44.81
CA THR A 260 -65.34 -16.44 -45.24
C THR A 260 -66.16 -16.77 -46.50
N THR A 261 -65.60 -17.53 -47.45
CA THR A 261 -66.34 -17.97 -48.64
C THR A 261 -67.53 -18.88 -48.27
N SER A 262 -67.34 -19.78 -47.30
CA SER A 262 -68.38 -20.67 -46.77
C SER A 262 -69.35 -19.95 -45.81
N LEU A 263 -69.02 -18.74 -45.35
CA LEU A 263 -69.87 -17.95 -44.47
C LEU A 263 -71.13 -17.42 -45.18
N SER A 264 -71.13 -17.44 -46.52
CA SER A 264 -72.29 -17.09 -47.37
C SER A 264 -73.53 -17.96 -47.10
N ASP A 265 -73.35 -19.20 -46.66
CA ASP A 265 -74.46 -20.10 -46.31
C ASP A 265 -75.08 -19.80 -44.93
N VAL A 266 -74.44 -18.94 -44.11
CA VAL A 266 -74.89 -18.46 -42.78
C VAL A 266 -75.45 -19.60 -41.90
N THR A 267 -74.75 -20.73 -41.88
CA THR A 267 -75.13 -21.88 -41.03
C THR A 267 -74.50 -21.74 -39.65
N ALA A 268 -75.11 -22.40 -38.65
CA ALA A 268 -74.53 -22.44 -37.31
C ALA A 268 -73.09 -23.01 -37.31
N ALA A 269 -72.81 -23.99 -38.17
CA ALA A 269 -71.49 -24.59 -38.31
C ALA A 269 -70.47 -23.61 -38.92
N THR A 270 -70.80 -22.95 -40.03
CA THR A 270 -69.88 -22.01 -40.70
C THR A 270 -69.58 -20.78 -39.85
N ILE A 271 -70.57 -20.30 -39.08
CA ILE A 271 -70.37 -19.23 -38.10
C ILE A 271 -69.45 -19.69 -36.96
N ALA A 272 -69.69 -20.87 -36.38
CA ALA A 272 -68.87 -21.39 -35.28
C ALA A 272 -67.41 -21.59 -35.70
N ASP A 273 -67.17 -22.14 -36.90
CA ASP A 273 -65.82 -22.35 -37.43
C ASP A 273 -65.06 -21.03 -37.62
N SER A 274 -65.69 -20.00 -38.20
CA SER A 274 -65.05 -18.70 -38.35
C SER A 274 -64.76 -18.00 -37.04
N LEU A 275 -65.69 -18.10 -36.07
CA LEU A 275 -65.45 -17.57 -34.72
C LEU A 275 -64.31 -18.30 -34.01
N ALA A 276 -64.20 -19.62 -34.17
CA ALA A 276 -63.10 -20.40 -33.61
C ALA A 276 -61.74 -19.97 -34.20
N ILE A 277 -61.65 -19.79 -35.53
CA ILE A 277 -60.42 -19.32 -36.19
C ILE A 277 -60.04 -17.91 -35.71
N LEU A 278 -60.99 -16.99 -35.60
CA LEU A 278 -60.75 -15.63 -35.10
C LEU A 278 -60.27 -15.62 -33.64
N ASN A 279 -60.83 -16.52 -32.81
CA ASN A 279 -60.38 -16.68 -31.43
C ASN A 279 -58.95 -17.22 -31.35
N GLU A 280 -58.62 -18.23 -32.15
CA GLU A 280 -57.24 -18.74 -32.28
C GLU A 280 -56.28 -17.61 -32.71
N MET A 281 -56.64 -16.80 -33.72
CA MET A 281 -55.85 -15.63 -34.12
C MET A 281 -55.65 -14.62 -32.98
N SER A 282 -56.72 -14.29 -32.26
CA SER A 282 -56.67 -13.34 -31.14
C SER A 282 -55.75 -13.82 -30.02
N MET A 283 -55.78 -15.13 -29.72
CA MET A 283 -54.89 -15.73 -28.71
C MET A 283 -53.42 -15.63 -29.12
N GLU A 284 -53.10 -15.93 -30.38
CA GLU A 284 -51.72 -15.85 -30.90
C GLU A 284 -51.19 -14.42 -30.90
N ILE A 285 -52.02 -13.44 -31.26
CA ILE A 285 -51.66 -12.02 -31.18
C ILE A 285 -51.45 -11.59 -29.72
N SER A 286 -52.35 -11.98 -28.81
CA SER A 286 -52.24 -11.63 -27.39
C SER A 286 -50.94 -12.19 -26.79
N SER A 287 -50.64 -13.47 -27.06
CA SER A 287 -49.40 -14.12 -26.64
C SER A 287 -48.16 -13.38 -27.15
N ARG A 288 -48.16 -12.91 -28.40
CA ARG A 288 -47.06 -12.11 -28.95
C ARG A 288 -46.92 -10.75 -28.28
N ILE A 289 -48.03 -10.07 -28.00
CA ILE A 289 -48.04 -8.78 -27.28
C ILE A 289 -47.46 -8.96 -25.87
N GLU A 290 -47.88 -10.00 -25.14
CA GLU A 290 -47.35 -10.33 -23.81
C GLU A 290 -45.84 -10.63 -23.86
N ALA A 291 -45.38 -11.36 -24.88
CA ALA A 291 -43.95 -11.63 -25.07
C ALA A 291 -43.14 -10.35 -25.33
N ILE A 292 -43.67 -9.41 -26.12
CA ILE A 292 -43.05 -8.09 -26.34
C ILE A 292 -42.97 -7.31 -25.03
N ASP A 293 -44.04 -7.30 -24.24
CA ASP A 293 -44.07 -6.61 -22.94
C ASP A 293 -43.06 -7.19 -21.96
N ALA A 294 -42.96 -8.52 -21.89
CA ALA A 294 -41.95 -9.20 -21.09
C ALA A 294 -40.52 -8.86 -21.55
N GLN A 295 -40.28 -8.80 -22.87
CA GLN A 295 -38.99 -8.41 -23.43
C GLN A 295 -38.63 -6.96 -23.05
N MET A 296 -39.57 -6.02 -23.21
CA MET A 296 -39.36 -4.62 -22.87
C MET A 296 -39.10 -4.42 -21.37
N ALA A 297 -39.86 -5.11 -20.51
CA ALA A 297 -39.69 -5.08 -19.07
C ALA A 297 -38.32 -5.63 -18.65
N GLY A 298 -37.90 -6.76 -19.22
CA GLY A 298 -36.60 -7.36 -18.94
C GLY A 298 -35.42 -6.46 -19.32
N SER A 299 -35.47 -5.81 -20.49
CA SER A 299 -34.43 -4.85 -20.89
C SER A 299 -34.40 -3.60 -19.99
N GLN A 300 -35.57 -3.12 -19.53
CA GLN A 300 -35.62 -1.99 -18.60
C GLN A 300 -35.08 -2.35 -17.21
N GLU A 301 -35.33 -3.58 -16.75
CA GLU A 301 -34.78 -4.14 -15.53
C GLU A 301 -33.25 -4.26 -15.62
N GLU A 302 -32.72 -4.76 -16.74
CA GLU A 302 -31.27 -4.84 -16.99
C GLU A 302 -30.60 -3.46 -16.90
N ILE A 303 -31.17 -2.44 -17.54
CA ILE A 303 -30.69 -1.05 -17.44
C ILE A 303 -30.69 -0.59 -15.99
N SER A 304 -31.79 -0.81 -15.26
CA SER A 304 -31.91 -0.41 -13.85
C SER A 304 -30.87 -1.10 -12.97
N ASN A 305 -30.67 -2.41 -13.15
CA ASN A 305 -29.69 -3.19 -12.40
C ASN A 305 -28.25 -2.74 -12.69
N ASN A 306 -27.91 -2.50 -13.95
CA ASN A 306 -26.58 -1.99 -14.33
C ASN A 306 -26.34 -0.58 -13.78
N LYS A 307 -27.36 0.29 -13.80
CA LYS A 307 -27.28 1.63 -13.21
C LYS A 307 -27.07 1.58 -11.70
N ALA A 308 -27.85 0.78 -10.98
CA ALA A 308 -27.70 0.62 -9.54
C ALA A 308 -26.31 0.10 -9.17
N LYS A 309 -25.79 -0.88 -9.92
CA LYS A 309 -24.43 -1.40 -9.72
C LYS A 309 -23.35 -0.37 -10.03
N LYS A 310 -23.52 0.43 -11.09
CA LYS A 310 -22.61 1.55 -11.38
C LYS A 310 -22.57 2.53 -10.20
N GLU A 311 -23.71 2.96 -9.69
CA GLU A 311 -23.80 3.87 -8.54
C GLU A 311 -23.16 3.28 -7.27
N GLU A 312 -23.43 2.00 -6.97
CA GLU A 312 -22.79 1.27 -5.86
C GLU A 312 -21.25 1.31 -5.97
N TRP A 313 -20.72 1.02 -7.16
CA TRP A 313 -19.28 1.00 -7.38
C TRP A 313 -18.65 2.40 -7.44
N MET A 314 -19.40 3.44 -7.80
CA MET A 314 -18.93 4.83 -7.67
C MET A 314 -18.65 5.18 -6.21
N VAL A 315 -19.59 4.84 -5.31
CA VAL A 315 -19.42 5.09 -3.86
C VAL A 315 -18.23 4.29 -3.32
N LYS A 316 -18.18 2.98 -3.61
CA LYS A 316 -17.07 2.12 -3.17
C LYS A 316 -15.71 2.58 -3.68
N LEU A 317 -15.63 3.08 -4.92
CA LEU A 317 -14.37 3.60 -5.46
C LEU A 317 -13.87 4.81 -4.65
N VAL A 318 -14.76 5.72 -4.26
CA VAL A 318 -14.38 6.87 -3.43
C VAL A 318 -13.87 6.40 -2.06
N GLU A 319 -14.64 5.56 -1.37
CA GLU A 319 -14.27 5.06 -0.03
C GLU A 319 -12.94 4.29 -0.02
N LEU A 320 -12.71 3.46 -1.05
CA LEU A 320 -11.49 2.67 -1.17
C LEU A 320 -10.30 3.53 -1.61
N SER A 321 -10.52 4.55 -2.43
CA SER A 321 -9.47 5.52 -2.78
C SER A 321 -9.04 6.34 -1.57
N ASP A 322 -9.99 6.82 -0.76
CA ASP A 322 -9.70 7.51 0.49
C ASP A 322 -8.93 6.61 1.47
N THR A 323 -9.26 5.32 1.50
CA THR A 323 -8.53 4.33 2.30
C THR A 323 -7.10 4.12 1.80
N ALA A 324 -6.90 4.09 0.48
CA ALA A 324 -5.56 4.02 -0.12
C ALA A 324 -4.73 5.28 0.18
N ASP A 325 -5.34 6.46 0.15
CA ASP A 325 -4.68 7.72 0.48
C ASP A 325 -4.30 7.80 1.97
N ARG A 326 -5.19 7.36 2.87
CA ARG A 326 -4.87 7.23 4.30
C ARG A 326 -3.71 6.26 4.53
N ALA A 327 -3.75 5.07 3.93
CA ALA A 327 -2.69 4.09 4.06
C ALA A 327 -1.34 4.60 3.51
N LYS A 328 -1.36 5.41 2.46
CA LYS A 328 -0.17 6.09 1.94
C LYS A 328 0.37 7.14 2.91
N ALA A 329 -0.50 7.93 3.55
CA ALA A 329 -0.08 8.87 4.58
C ALA A 329 0.54 8.15 5.79
N GLU A 330 -0.03 7.02 6.20
CA GLU A 330 0.50 6.16 7.27
C GLU A 330 1.87 5.56 6.91
N GLU A 331 2.04 5.02 5.69
CA GLU A 331 3.35 4.54 5.21
C GLU A 331 4.40 5.66 5.24
N ASN A 332 4.07 6.84 4.72
CA ASN A 332 4.99 7.98 4.72
C ASN A 332 5.37 8.41 6.15
N SER A 333 4.42 8.41 7.08
CA SER A 333 4.66 8.73 8.48
C SER A 333 5.56 7.68 9.15
N ALA A 334 5.30 6.39 8.89
CA ALA A 334 6.12 5.29 9.41
C ALA A 334 7.54 5.33 8.82
N ASP A 335 7.68 5.66 7.54
CA ASP A 335 8.99 5.81 6.90
C ASP A 335 9.79 6.96 7.49
N LEU A 336 9.16 8.12 7.68
CA LEU A 336 9.82 9.27 8.32
C LEU A 336 10.31 8.92 9.73
N HIS A 337 9.47 8.28 10.54
CA HIS A 337 9.85 7.85 11.88
C HIS A 337 11.00 6.84 11.84
N ARG A 338 10.93 5.86 10.94
CA ARG A 338 12.01 4.90 10.70
C ARG A 338 13.33 5.59 10.35
N GLN A 339 13.31 6.54 9.42
CA GLN A 339 14.52 7.24 8.99
C GLN A 339 15.12 8.07 10.13
N GLN A 340 14.28 8.71 10.96
CA GLN A 340 14.73 9.43 12.15
C GLN A 340 15.45 8.51 13.14
N LEU A 341 14.85 7.35 13.45
CA LEU A 341 15.46 6.38 14.36
C LEU A 341 16.70 5.71 13.75
N GLY A 342 16.72 5.44 12.46
CA GLY A 342 17.90 4.93 11.75
C GLY A 342 19.07 5.91 11.83
N GLY A 343 18.82 7.21 11.67
CA GLY A 343 19.82 8.25 11.87
C GLY A 343 20.36 8.30 13.31
N GLN A 344 19.49 8.12 14.32
CA GLN A 344 19.92 8.05 15.72
C GLN A 344 20.78 6.82 15.99
N TYR A 345 20.36 5.65 15.50
CA TYR A 345 21.10 4.39 15.61
C TYR A 345 22.50 4.53 15.01
N GLU A 346 22.64 5.10 13.80
CA GLU A 346 23.96 5.29 13.17
C GLU A 346 24.88 6.20 13.99
N VAL A 347 24.34 7.25 14.62
CA VAL A 347 25.13 8.11 15.52
C VAL A 347 25.59 7.36 16.77
N LYS A 348 24.70 6.57 17.39
CA LYS A 348 25.03 5.77 18.57
C LYS A 348 26.02 4.66 18.25
N LYS A 349 25.85 3.99 17.11
CA LYS A 349 26.77 3.00 16.57
C LYS A 349 28.14 3.59 16.33
N SER A 350 28.25 4.73 15.63
CA SER A 350 29.53 5.40 15.42
C SER A 350 30.20 5.78 16.75
N THR A 351 29.43 6.24 17.73
CA THR A 351 29.97 6.61 19.05
C THR A 351 30.54 5.40 19.77
N TYR A 352 29.81 4.27 19.77
CA TYR A 352 30.30 3.02 20.33
C TYR A 352 31.52 2.49 19.57
N ASP A 353 31.46 2.40 18.24
CA ASP A 353 32.57 1.90 17.40
C ASP A 353 33.85 2.72 17.65
N ASP A 354 33.74 4.04 17.81
CA ASP A 354 34.86 4.92 18.17
C ASP A 354 35.42 4.60 19.57
N GLN A 355 34.57 4.40 20.59
CA GLN A 355 35.01 4.05 21.96
C GLN A 355 35.64 2.65 22.03
N ALA A 356 34.98 1.66 21.43
CA ALA A 356 35.36 0.26 21.49
C ALA A 356 36.67 -0.02 20.72
N SER A 357 36.93 0.73 19.64
CA SER A 357 38.13 0.52 18.80
C SER A 357 39.46 0.68 19.53
N SER A 358 39.51 1.49 20.60
CA SER A 358 40.73 1.77 21.38
C SER A 358 40.70 1.17 22.79
N LEU A 359 39.57 0.60 23.22
CA LEU A 359 39.35 0.19 24.60
C LEU A 359 40.44 -0.77 25.11
N GLN A 360 40.72 -1.85 24.38
CA GLN A 360 41.69 -2.86 24.82
C GLN A 360 43.10 -2.26 24.99
N THR A 361 43.51 -1.42 24.04
CA THR A 361 44.81 -0.73 24.10
C THR A 361 44.86 0.23 25.28
N ASP A 362 43.79 0.99 25.52
CA ASP A 362 43.69 1.92 26.64
C ASP A 362 43.77 1.20 27.99
N LEU A 363 43.02 0.10 28.16
CA LEU A 363 43.04 -0.68 29.38
C LEU A 363 44.42 -1.27 29.67
N GLN A 364 45.10 -1.79 28.64
CA GLN A 364 46.47 -2.28 28.77
C GLN A 364 47.44 -1.15 29.16
N GLN A 365 47.25 0.05 28.60
CA GLN A 365 48.04 1.21 28.98
C GLN A 365 47.79 1.62 30.44
N TYR A 366 46.53 1.67 30.90
CA TYR A 366 46.22 1.90 32.32
C TYR A 366 46.90 0.87 33.22
N ASP A 367 46.87 -0.42 32.86
CA ASP A 367 47.51 -1.47 33.65
C ASP A 367 49.03 -1.28 33.76
N ASN A 368 49.70 -0.94 32.66
CA ASN A 368 51.13 -0.64 32.64
C ASN A 368 51.47 0.55 33.54
N GLU A 369 50.67 1.61 33.48
CA GLU A 369 50.90 2.83 34.27
C GLU A 369 50.63 2.64 35.76
N ILE A 370 49.54 1.95 36.11
CA ILE A 370 49.22 1.59 37.50
C ILE A 370 50.33 0.73 38.09
N SER A 371 50.89 -0.20 37.31
CA SER A 371 52.02 -1.04 37.73
C SER A 371 53.31 -0.24 37.95
N ALA A 372 53.63 0.66 37.01
CA ALA A 372 54.81 1.53 37.12
C ALA A 372 54.72 2.47 38.33
N VAL A 373 53.58 3.14 38.51
CA VAL A 373 53.32 3.99 39.69
C VAL A 373 53.35 3.16 40.98
N GLY A 374 52.76 1.96 40.97
CA GLY A 374 52.80 1.04 42.12
C GLY A 374 54.22 0.67 42.54
N SER A 375 55.13 0.49 41.58
CA SER A 375 56.55 0.21 41.85
C SER A 375 57.26 1.41 42.50
N VAL A 376 56.94 2.64 42.08
CA VAL A 376 57.44 3.87 42.72
C VAL A 376 56.94 3.98 44.16
N VAL A 377 55.64 3.76 44.38
CA VAL A 377 55.04 3.78 45.73
C VAL A 377 55.76 2.79 46.64
N GLN A 378 55.94 1.55 46.20
CA GLN A 378 56.64 0.52 46.99
C GLN A 378 58.09 0.90 47.30
N PHE A 379 58.81 1.50 46.35
CA PHE A 379 60.17 1.98 46.60
C PHE A 379 60.20 3.08 47.67
N VAL A 380 59.28 4.05 47.59
CA VAL A 380 59.18 5.13 48.58
C VAL A 380 58.75 4.60 49.94
N ASP A 381 57.82 3.64 50.00
CA ASP A 381 57.42 2.95 51.22
C ASP A 381 58.62 2.31 51.92
N ASN A 382 59.51 1.65 51.16
CA ASN A 382 60.73 1.06 51.70
C ASN A 382 61.68 2.12 52.28
N LEU A 383 61.81 3.30 51.66
CA LEU A 383 62.61 4.41 52.19
C LEU A 383 62.03 4.99 53.48
N VAL A 384 60.70 5.18 53.53
CA VAL A 384 60.00 5.68 54.73
C VAL A 384 60.12 4.68 55.88
N ALA A 385 59.98 3.38 55.60
CA ALA A 385 60.12 2.30 56.58
C ALA A 385 61.56 2.24 57.14
N ALA A 386 62.57 2.38 56.28
CA ALA A 386 63.98 2.41 56.69
C ALA A 386 64.33 3.62 57.59
N CYS A 387 63.54 4.69 57.55
CA CYS A 387 63.65 5.85 58.44
C CYS A 387 62.72 5.81 59.67
N SER A 388 62.12 4.66 59.92
CA SER A 388 61.26 4.40 61.07
C SER A 388 61.74 3.20 61.90
N ALA A 389 62.69 2.42 61.38
CA ALA A 389 63.52 1.45 62.10
C ALA A 389 64.74 2.15 62.70
#